data_AF-A0A915P3Y3-F1
#
_entry.id   AF-A0A915P3Y3-F1
#
_cell.length_a   1.000
_cell.length_b   1.000
_cell.length_c   1.000
_cell.angle_alpha   90.00
_cell.angle_beta   90.00
_cell.angle_gamma   90.00
#
_symmetry.space_group_name_H-M   'P 1'
#
loop_
_entity.id
_entity.type
_entity.pdbx_description
1 polymer ?
#
loop_
_entity_poly.entity_id
_entity_poly.type
_entity_poly.pdbx_seq_one_letter_code
_entity_poly.pdbx_strand_id
1 'polypeptide(L)'
;MSSPNNPTEMVITTEPQKQQNGAELIFRREDDWTEEEISKWRPNEYERNLVNLTWSDDFDFLYELGTTIYTYIFDHNPQAKLLFIKIHRHGDEWMQSADFRTQALKFVQTISYAAKNLYHMEDCLQMRLFEIGENHVKYASRGFKPEYWDIFLDAMEYALTNHIASTSTLNAQERADATRVWRQLAHYIIVHMKYGYLAKEIQNNKEGVKTSVSETSSIKHSQSDAIL
;
A
#
# COMPACT_ATOMS: atom_id res chain seq x y z
N MET A 1 10.49 -77.27 43.04
CA MET A 1 11.51 -76.74 42.11
C MET A 1 10.89 -75.52 41.46
N SER A 2 10.95 -74.37 42.12
CA SER A 2 12.06 -73.40 42.06
C SER A 2 12.00 -72.56 40.79
N SER A 3 11.64 -71.29 40.98
CA SER A 3 11.89 -70.10 40.14
C SER A 3 13.40 -69.94 39.81
N PRO A 4 13.91 -68.79 39.30
CA PRO A 4 13.32 -67.58 38.69
C PRO A 4 14.09 -67.13 37.41
N ASN A 5 13.70 -66.02 36.77
CA ASN A 5 14.61 -64.87 36.52
C ASN A 5 13.98 -63.75 35.66
N ASN A 6 14.11 -62.54 36.20
CA ASN A 6 13.98 -61.20 35.58
C ASN A 6 15.03 -61.04 34.45
N PRO A 7 14.90 -60.13 33.46
CA PRO A 7 15.21 -58.69 33.65
C PRO A 7 14.34 -57.77 32.72
N THR A 8 14.31 -56.44 32.70
CA THR A 8 15.33 -55.39 32.84
C THR A 8 14.60 -54.04 33.03
N GLU A 9 14.96 -53.27 34.05
CA GLU A 9 14.67 -51.83 34.13
C GLU A 9 15.50 -51.08 33.09
N MET A 10 14.86 -50.30 32.20
CA MET A 10 15.56 -49.25 31.44
C MET A 10 15.45 -47.93 32.18
N VAL A 11 16.60 -47.51 32.71
CA VAL A 11 16.90 -46.20 33.25
C VAL A 11 16.62 -45.13 32.19
N ILE A 12 15.69 -44.22 32.49
CA ILE A 12 15.50 -42.98 31.73
C ILE A 12 16.59 -42.01 32.19
N THR A 13 17.71 -41.97 31.47
CA THR A 13 18.69 -40.88 31.58
C THR A 13 18.16 -39.66 30.83
N THR A 14 17.72 -38.65 31.57
CA THR A 14 17.41 -37.33 31.06
C THR A 14 18.72 -36.59 30.72
N GLU A 15 19.03 -36.47 29.43
CA GLU A 15 19.96 -35.45 28.94
C GLU A 15 19.22 -34.11 28.76
N PRO A 16 19.81 -32.96 29.14
CA PRO A 16 19.18 -31.67 28.97
C PRO A 16 19.18 -31.29 27.47
N GLN A 17 17.98 -31.22 26.88
CA GLN A 17 17.81 -30.69 25.54
C GLN A 17 18.30 -29.24 25.49
N LYS A 18 19.36 -29.03 24.73
CA LYS A 18 19.87 -27.74 24.32
C LYS A 18 18.74 -27.00 23.59
N GLN A 19 18.29 -25.92 24.21
CA GLN A 19 17.30 -24.99 23.71
C GLN A 19 17.80 -24.44 22.36
N GLN A 20 17.32 -25.01 21.25
CA GLN A 20 17.49 -24.41 19.94
C GLN A 20 16.51 -23.25 19.87
N ASN A 21 17.06 -22.04 19.94
CA ASN A 21 16.36 -20.80 19.65
C ASN A 21 15.71 -20.93 18.27
N GLY A 22 14.39 -21.08 18.27
CA GLY A 22 13.57 -21.01 17.07
C GLY A 22 13.65 -19.60 16.52
N ALA A 23 14.51 -19.40 15.52
CA ALA A 23 14.26 -18.35 14.55
C ALA A 23 12.93 -18.69 13.90
N GLU A 24 11.91 -17.88 14.19
CA GLU A 24 10.63 -17.88 13.50
C GLU A 24 10.94 -17.73 12.01
N LEU A 25 10.88 -18.83 11.26
CA LEU A 25 10.89 -18.80 9.81
C LEU A 25 9.58 -18.14 9.39
N ILE A 26 9.58 -16.82 9.30
CA ILE A 26 8.47 -16.07 8.71
C ILE A 26 8.36 -16.58 7.27
N PHE A 27 7.27 -17.31 6.99
CA PHE A 27 6.91 -17.76 5.66
C PHE A 27 6.56 -16.51 4.84
N ARG A 28 7.58 -15.88 4.26
CA ARG A 28 7.44 -14.76 3.33
C ARG A 28 6.66 -15.28 2.13
N ARG A 29 5.53 -14.64 1.75
CA ARG A 29 4.90 -14.97 0.46
C ARG A 29 5.96 -14.73 -0.62
N GLU A 30 5.97 -15.52 -1.69
CA GLU A 30 6.92 -15.32 -2.81
C GLU A 30 6.87 -13.88 -3.38
N ASP A 31 5.77 -13.17 -3.10
CA ASP A 31 5.48 -11.82 -3.58
C ASP A 31 5.73 -10.69 -2.55
N ASP A 32 6.16 -11.01 -1.33
CA ASP A 32 6.43 -9.99 -0.31
C ASP A 32 7.79 -9.34 -0.56
N TRP A 33 7.89 -8.45 -1.54
CA TRP A 33 9.14 -7.72 -1.84
C TRP A 33 9.45 -6.69 -0.74
N THR A 34 10.73 -6.45 -0.45
CA THR A 34 11.12 -5.31 0.40
C THR A 34 10.88 -3.99 -0.33
N GLU A 35 10.81 -2.87 0.40
CA GLU A 35 10.71 -1.55 -0.22
C GLU A 35 11.89 -1.27 -1.17
N GLU A 36 13.10 -1.76 -0.86
CA GLU A 36 14.26 -1.64 -1.75
C GLU A 36 14.09 -2.45 -3.04
N GLU A 37 13.66 -3.72 -2.93
CA GLU A 37 13.43 -4.58 -4.09
C GLU A 37 12.34 -4.01 -5.01
N ILE A 38 11.20 -3.61 -4.43
CA ILE A 38 10.08 -3.10 -5.22
C ILE A 38 10.39 -1.74 -5.85
N SER A 39 11.19 -0.88 -5.21
CA SER A 39 11.57 0.40 -5.81
C SER A 39 12.27 0.25 -7.18
N LYS A 40 12.97 -0.89 -7.36
CA LYS A 40 13.71 -1.26 -8.57
C LYS A 40 12.92 -2.19 -9.50
N TRP A 41 11.70 -2.60 -9.12
CA TRP A 41 10.86 -3.48 -9.92
C TRP A 41 10.55 -2.90 -11.29
N ARG A 42 10.64 -3.74 -12.32
CA ARG A 42 10.23 -3.43 -13.69
C ARG A 42 9.42 -4.62 -14.21
N PRO A 43 8.18 -4.41 -14.69
CA PRO A 43 7.41 -5.50 -15.26
C PRO A 43 8.10 -5.98 -16.54
N ASN A 44 8.06 -7.29 -16.80
CA ASN A 44 8.43 -7.82 -18.12
C ASN A 44 7.28 -7.62 -19.14
N GLU A 45 7.47 -8.07 -20.39
CA GLU A 45 6.47 -7.88 -21.46
C GLU A 45 5.14 -8.59 -21.15
N TYR A 46 5.19 -9.80 -20.60
CA TYR A 46 4.02 -10.55 -20.18
C TYR A 46 3.26 -9.82 -19.07
N GLU A 47 3.96 -9.33 -18.04
CA GLU A 47 3.35 -8.60 -16.93
C GLU A 47 2.70 -7.28 -17.38
N ARG A 48 3.34 -6.55 -18.30
CA ARG A 48 2.73 -5.37 -18.93
C ARG A 48 1.46 -5.71 -19.70
N ASN A 49 1.48 -6.81 -20.45
CA ASN A 49 0.31 -7.26 -21.19
C ASN A 49 -0.84 -7.63 -20.24
N LEU A 50 -0.56 -8.28 -19.11
CA LEU A 50 -1.58 -8.56 -18.09
C LEU A 50 -2.23 -7.29 -17.56
N VAL A 51 -1.44 -6.24 -17.24
CA VAL A 51 -1.99 -4.94 -16.82
C VAL A 51 -2.86 -4.34 -17.93
N ASN A 52 -2.40 -4.36 -19.18
CA ASN A 52 -3.18 -3.84 -20.31
C ASN A 52 -4.50 -4.58 -20.54
N LEU A 53 -4.52 -5.90 -20.37
CA LEU A 53 -5.72 -6.73 -20.54
C LEU A 53 -6.72 -6.60 -19.39
N THR A 54 -6.26 -6.21 -18.21
CA THR A 54 -7.08 -6.13 -16.98
C THR A 54 -7.32 -4.70 -16.52
N TRP A 55 -6.82 -3.71 -17.26
CA TRP A 55 -7.17 -2.31 -17.06
C TRP A 55 -8.33 -1.91 -17.96
N SER A 56 -9.23 -1.08 -17.42
CA SER A 56 -10.30 -0.44 -18.19
C SER A 56 -10.29 1.07 -17.92
N ASP A 57 -10.52 1.86 -18.97
CA ASP A 57 -10.72 3.31 -18.88
C ASP A 57 -12.22 3.68 -18.79
N ASP A 58 -13.10 2.68 -18.65
CA ASP A 58 -14.54 2.89 -18.48
C ASP A 58 -14.84 3.61 -17.15
N PHE A 59 -15.71 4.63 -17.21
CA PHE A 59 -15.99 5.46 -16.04
C PHE A 59 -16.59 4.66 -14.88
N ASP A 60 -17.51 3.73 -15.15
CA ASP A 60 -18.18 2.96 -14.10
C ASP A 60 -17.18 2.03 -13.42
N PHE A 61 -16.30 1.37 -14.20
CA PHE A 61 -15.18 0.61 -13.65
C PHE A 61 -14.27 1.47 -12.77
N LEU A 62 -13.84 2.63 -13.26
CA LEU A 62 -12.92 3.51 -12.52
C LEU A 62 -13.55 3.99 -11.22
N TYR A 63 -14.83 4.36 -11.25
CA TYR A 63 -15.52 4.83 -10.06
C TYR A 63 -15.79 3.70 -9.06
N GLU A 64 -16.17 2.51 -9.53
CA GLU A 64 -16.34 1.32 -8.70
C GLU A 64 -15.03 0.90 -8.04
N LEU A 65 -13.92 0.91 -8.79
CA LEU A 65 -12.58 0.61 -8.29
C LEU A 65 -12.21 1.55 -7.14
N GLY A 66 -12.32 2.87 -7.37
CA GLY A 66 -12.03 3.88 -6.34
C GLY A 66 -12.97 3.75 -5.13
N THR A 67 -14.23 3.44 -5.36
CA THR A 67 -15.23 3.25 -4.30
C THR A 67 -14.89 2.04 -3.43
N THR A 68 -14.56 0.92 -4.06
CA THR A 68 -14.21 -0.34 -3.38
C THR A 68 -12.94 -0.17 -2.54
N ILE A 69 -11.91 0.50 -3.09
CA ILE A 69 -10.67 0.78 -2.37
C ILE A 69 -10.92 1.61 -1.12
N TYR A 70 -11.61 2.75 -1.23
CA TYR A 70 -11.85 3.61 -0.08
C TYR A 70 -12.79 2.99 0.96
N THR A 71 -13.78 2.21 0.52
CA THR A 71 -14.65 1.46 1.43
C THR A 71 -13.81 0.46 2.24
N TYR A 72 -12.97 -0.32 1.57
CA TYR A 72 -12.04 -1.24 2.25
C TYR A 72 -11.17 -0.51 3.28
N ILE A 73 -10.56 0.63 2.89
CA ILE A 73 -9.69 1.41 3.77
C ILE A 73 -10.45 1.92 5.00
N PHE A 74 -11.66 2.47 4.83
CA PHE A 74 -12.43 3.02 5.94
C PHE A 74 -13.01 1.95 6.86
N ASP A 75 -13.29 0.76 6.35
CA ASP A 75 -13.76 -0.38 7.16
C ASP A 75 -12.64 -0.97 8.01
N HIS A 76 -11.43 -1.07 7.46
CA HIS A 76 -10.28 -1.69 8.14
C HIS A 76 -9.43 -0.68 8.94
N ASN A 77 -9.46 0.60 8.58
CA ASN A 77 -8.84 1.69 9.31
C ASN A 77 -9.77 2.92 9.38
N PRO A 78 -10.81 2.90 10.24
CA PRO A 78 -11.78 3.99 10.35
C PRO A 78 -11.17 5.35 10.69
N GLN A 79 -10.01 5.35 11.37
CA GLN A 79 -9.29 6.59 11.73
C GLN A 79 -8.78 7.31 10.48
N ALA A 80 -8.46 6.60 9.40
CA ALA A 80 -8.07 7.21 8.13
C ALA A 80 -9.17 8.12 7.56
N LYS A 81 -10.45 7.79 7.80
CA LYS A 81 -11.58 8.62 7.34
C LYS A 81 -11.57 10.03 7.95
N LEU A 82 -11.02 10.19 9.16
CA LEU A 82 -10.94 11.50 9.84
C LEU A 82 -10.02 12.49 9.13
N LEU A 83 -9.07 12.00 8.33
CA LEU A 83 -8.21 12.86 7.50
C LEU A 83 -9.00 13.53 6.36
N PHE A 84 -10.13 12.94 5.96
CA PHE A 84 -10.97 13.41 4.88
C PHE A 84 -12.16 14.21 5.42
N ILE A 85 -11.91 15.38 6.01
CA ILE A 85 -12.94 16.22 6.66
C ILE A 85 -14.16 16.47 5.75
N LYS A 86 -13.93 16.74 4.46
CA LYS A 86 -15.00 16.96 3.47
C LYS A 86 -15.87 15.73 3.21
N ILE A 87 -15.33 14.53 3.41
CA ILE A 87 -16.06 13.25 3.30
C ILE A 87 -16.72 12.92 4.64
N HIS A 88 -15.98 13.05 5.74
CA HIS A 88 -16.42 12.73 7.09
C HIS A 88 -17.67 13.51 7.52
N ARG A 89 -17.81 14.78 7.11
CA ARG A 89 -18.98 15.63 7.42
C ARG A 89 -20.33 15.08 6.93
N HIS A 90 -20.32 14.14 5.98
CA HIS A 90 -21.53 13.52 5.43
C HIS A 90 -21.99 12.30 6.24
N GLY A 91 -21.29 11.94 7.33
CA GLY A 91 -21.68 10.83 8.21
C GLY A 91 -21.71 9.49 7.49
N ASP A 92 -22.86 8.82 7.54
CA ASP A 92 -23.10 7.50 6.93
C ASP A 92 -23.39 7.60 5.43
N GLU A 93 -23.84 8.75 4.93
CA GLU A 93 -24.14 8.99 3.50
C GLU A 93 -22.93 9.44 2.69
N TRP A 94 -21.74 9.37 3.28
CA TRP A 94 -20.49 9.85 2.67
C TRP A 94 -20.22 9.28 1.27
N MET A 95 -20.62 8.03 0.99
CA MET A 95 -20.46 7.39 -0.33
C MET A 95 -21.25 8.09 -1.44
N GLN A 96 -22.35 8.78 -1.09
CA GLN A 96 -23.19 9.49 -2.05
C GLN A 96 -22.70 10.93 -2.29
N SER A 97 -21.71 11.39 -1.52
CA SER A 97 -21.25 12.77 -1.59
C SER A 97 -20.38 13.05 -2.82
N ALA A 98 -20.53 14.25 -3.38
CA ALA A 98 -19.65 14.72 -4.46
C ALA A 98 -18.18 14.83 -4.02
N ASP A 99 -17.93 15.09 -2.73
CA ASP A 99 -16.60 15.12 -2.14
C ASP A 99 -15.93 13.74 -2.23
N PHE A 100 -16.67 12.68 -1.88
CA PHE A 100 -16.16 11.32 -2.00
C PHE A 100 -15.94 10.92 -3.45
N ARG A 101 -16.91 11.19 -4.33
CA ARG A 101 -16.75 10.91 -5.78
C ARG A 101 -15.49 11.55 -6.34
N THR A 102 -15.22 12.80 -5.99
CA THR A 102 -14.00 13.50 -6.41
C THR A 102 -12.74 12.83 -5.85
N GLN A 103 -12.76 12.41 -4.59
CA GLN A 103 -11.62 11.76 -3.96
C GLN A 103 -11.32 10.38 -4.56
N ALA A 104 -12.34 9.56 -4.77
CA ALA A 104 -12.22 8.25 -5.42
C ALA A 104 -11.59 8.37 -6.81
N LEU A 105 -12.07 9.32 -7.63
CA LEU A 105 -11.55 9.53 -8.97
C LEU A 105 -10.10 10.04 -9.00
N LYS A 106 -9.72 10.94 -8.08
CA LYS A 106 -8.32 11.39 -7.98
C LYS A 106 -7.35 10.25 -7.72
N PHE A 107 -7.73 9.34 -6.82
CA PHE A 107 -6.88 8.19 -6.52
C PHE A 107 -6.74 7.26 -7.72
N VAL A 108 -7.86 6.97 -8.39
CA VAL A 108 -7.89 6.13 -9.58
C VAL A 108 -7.15 6.76 -10.77
N GLN A 109 -7.10 8.09 -10.87
CA GLN A 109 -6.25 8.77 -11.85
C GLN A 109 -4.76 8.48 -11.65
N THR A 110 -4.29 8.37 -10.40
CA THR A 110 -2.90 7.96 -10.11
C THR A 110 -2.65 6.53 -10.57
N ILE A 111 -3.59 5.61 -10.32
CA ILE A 111 -3.51 4.21 -10.78
C ILE A 111 -3.51 4.14 -12.32
N SER A 112 -4.42 4.87 -12.98
CA SER A 112 -4.49 4.96 -14.44
C SER A 112 -3.18 5.48 -15.04
N TYR A 113 -2.62 6.53 -14.43
CA TYR A 113 -1.33 7.06 -14.85
C TYR A 113 -0.21 6.02 -14.72
N ALA A 114 -0.19 5.25 -13.62
CA ALA A 114 0.79 4.18 -13.43
C ALA A 114 0.63 3.06 -14.47
N ALA A 115 -0.60 2.57 -14.69
CA ALA A 115 -0.88 1.54 -15.68
C ALA A 115 -0.47 1.96 -17.10
N LYS A 116 -0.67 3.23 -17.46
CA LYS A 116 -0.31 3.79 -18.78
C LYS A 116 1.17 4.07 -18.98
N ASN A 117 1.95 4.18 -17.90
CA ASN A 117 3.37 4.56 -17.95
C ASN A 117 4.33 3.43 -17.53
N LEU A 118 3.91 2.16 -17.64
CA LEU A 118 4.77 1.01 -17.34
C LEU A 118 6.01 0.88 -18.24
N TYR A 119 6.02 1.54 -19.41
CA TYR A 119 7.20 1.62 -20.29
C TYR A 119 8.12 2.81 -19.95
N HIS A 120 7.61 3.79 -19.20
CA HIS A 120 8.30 5.05 -18.88
C HIS A 120 8.38 5.23 -17.36
N MET A 121 8.69 4.15 -16.65
CA MET A 121 8.65 4.13 -15.19
C MET A 121 9.64 5.13 -14.59
N GLU A 122 10.90 5.10 -15.03
CA GLU A 122 11.97 5.96 -14.51
C GLU A 122 11.81 7.41 -14.97
N ASP A 123 11.46 7.62 -16.25
CA ASP A 123 11.44 8.94 -16.86
C ASP A 123 10.23 9.79 -16.42
N CYS A 124 9.10 9.15 -16.12
CA CYS A 124 7.82 9.82 -15.90
C CYS A 124 7.14 9.38 -14.60
N LEU A 125 6.97 8.06 -14.42
CA LEU A 125 6.15 7.55 -13.33
C LEU A 125 6.76 7.83 -11.94
N GLN A 126 8.05 7.54 -11.74
CA GLN A 126 8.72 7.73 -10.47
C GLN A 126 8.67 9.19 -10.00
N MET A 127 9.04 10.12 -10.88
CA MET A 127 8.97 11.56 -10.59
C MET A 127 7.56 11.98 -10.18
N ARG A 128 6.54 11.53 -10.92
CA ARG A 128 5.16 11.87 -10.60
C ARG A 128 4.70 11.32 -9.25
N LEU A 129 5.05 10.07 -8.93
CA LEU A 129 4.72 9.44 -7.65
C LEU A 129 5.43 10.14 -6.49
N PHE A 130 6.70 10.52 -6.70
CA PHE A 130 7.46 11.29 -5.74
C PHE A 130 6.79 12.65 -5.45
N GLU A 131 6.41 13.41 -6.48
CA GLU A 131 5.69 14.68 -6.33
C GLU A 131 4.37 14.51 -5.56
N ILE A 132 3.61 13.43 -5.82
CA ILE A 132 2.39 13.13 -5.06
C ILE A 132 2.74 12.95 -3.59
N GLY A 133 3.80 12.20 -3.28
CA GLY A 133 4.34 12.02 -1.94
C GLY A 133 4.70 13.33 -1.24
N GLU A 134 5.46 14.20 -1.90
CA GLU A 134 5.84 15.52 -1.36
C GLU A 134 4.60 16.35 -1.02
N ASN A 135 3.60 16.35 -1.91
CA ASN A 135 2.36 17.10 -1.72
C ASN A 135 1.54 16.60 -0.54
N HIS A 136 1.72 15.35 -0.11
CA HIS A 136 1.02 14.80 1.06
C HIS A 136 1.60 15.27 2.39
N VAL A 137 2.83 15.77 2.45
CA VAL A 137 3.46 16.26 3.69
C VAL A 137 2.65 17.38 4.34
N LYS A 138 1.92 18.18 3.56
CA LYS A 138 1.04 19.23 4.11
C LYS A 138 -0.05 18.68 5.05
N TYR A 139 -0.36 17.39 4.94
CA TYR A 139 -1.32 16.69 5.81
C TYR A 139 -0.71 16.10 7.08
N ALA A 140 0.62 16.14 7.26
CA ALA A 140 1.29 15.74 8.49
C ALA A 140 0.70 16.48 9.71
N SER A 141 0.42 17.77 9.54
CA SER A 141 -0.22 18.62 10.57
C SER A 141 -1.61 18.15 11.01
N ARG A 142 -2.29 17.34 10.19
CA ARG A 142 -3.60 16.73 10.47
C ARG A 142 -3.47 15.28 10.96
N GLY A 143 -2.25 14.82 11.22
CA GLY A 143 -1.96 13.46 11.68
C GLY A 143 -1.84 12.42 10.56
N PHE A 144 -1.69 12.84 9.29
CA PHE A 144 -1.33 11.91 8.23
C PHE A 144 0.05 11.32 8.50
N LYS A 145 0.21 10.02 8.23
CA LYS A 145 1.48 9.33 8.29
C LYS A 145 1.66 8.46 7.04
N PRO A 146 2.88 8.29 6.52
CA PRO A 146 3.13 7.51 5.31
C PRO A 146 2.70 6.04 5.43
N GLU A 147 2.64 5.48 6.65
CA GLU A 147 2.16 4.10 6.90
C GLU A 147 0.67 3.93 6.60
N TYR A 148 -0.11 5.02 6.52
CA TYR A 148 -1.49 4.95 6.06
C TYR A 148 -1.59 4.54 4.59
N TRP A 149 -0.50 4.57 3.82
CA TRP A 149 -0.50 4.00 2.48
C TRP A 149 -0.42 2.48 2.46
N ASP A 150 0.01 1.82 3.53
CA ASP A 150 0.26 0.37 3.50
C ASP A 150 -1.03 -0.45 3.32
N ILE A 151 -2.14 0.04 3.89
CA ILE A 151 -3.47 -0.57 3.72
C ILE A 151 -3.97 -0.54 2.27
N PHE A 152 -3.41 0.34 1.43
CA PHE A 152 -3.81 0.39 0.02
C PHE A 152 -3.39 -0.87 -0.75
N LEU A 153 -2.39 -1.61 -0.29
CA LEU A 153 -2.00 -2.87 -0.92
C LEU A 153 -3.14 -3.87 -0.89
N ASP A 154 -3.68 -4.11 0.30
CA ASP A 154 -4.76 -5.07 0.51
C ASP A 154 -6.07 -4.57 -0.10
N ALA A 155 -6.32 -3.25 -0.05
CA ALA A 155 -7.47 -2.63 -0.71
C ALA A 155 -7.41 -2.78 -2.25
N MET A 156 -6.24 -2.60 -2.85
CA MET A 156 -6.02 -2.75 -4.30
C MET A 156 -6.19 -4.20 -4.73
N GLU A 157 -5.58 -5.15 -4.01
CA GLU A 157 -5.74 -6.58 -4.29
C GLU A 157 -7.20 -6.98 -4.17
N TYR A 158 -7.89 -6.57 -3.10
CA TYR A 158 -9.31 -6.85 -2.90
C TYR A 158 -10.17 -6.31 -4.04
N ALA A 159 -9.97 -5.04 -4.42
CA ALA A 159 -10.80 -4.38 -5.42
C ALA A 159 -10.59 -4.94 -6.84
N LEU A 160 -9.36 -5.29 -7.20
CA LEU A 160 -9.04 -5.79 -8.54
C LEU A 160 -9.29 -7.29 -8.70
N THR A 161 -9.24 -8.08 -7.62
CA THR A 161 -9.44 -9.55 -7.70
C THR A 161 -10.75 -9.90 -8.40
N ASN A 162 -11.86 -9.25 -8.04
CA ASN A 162 -13.16 -9.50 -8.64
C ASN A 162 -13.19 -9.10 -10.13
N HIS A 163 -12.57 -7.96 -10.48
CA HIS A 163 -12.46 -7.51 -11.86
C HIS A 163 -11.67 -8.50 -12.72
N ILE A 164 -10.47 -8.90 -12.25
CA ILE A 164 -9.60 -9.86 -12.93
C ILE A 164 -10.28 -11.23 -13.06
N ALA A 165 -11.04 -11.67 -12.05
CA ALA A 165 -11.82 -12.89 -12.11
C ALA A 165 -12.96 -12.82 -13.16
N SER A 166 -13.48 -11.62 -13.44
CA SER A 166 -14.51 -11.41 -14.46
C SER A 166 -13.97 -11.32 -15.89
N THR A 167 -12.66 -11.09 -16.08
CA THR A 167 -12.02 -10.97 -17.39
C THR A 167 -12.02 -12.32 -18.13
N SER A 168 -12.97 -12.56 -19.04
CA SER A 168 -13.18 -13.89 -19.66
C SER A 168 -12.02 -14.39 -20.52
N THR A 169 -11.11 -13.51 -20.93
CA THR A 169 -9.98 -13.84 -21.81
C THR A 169 -8.81 -14.51 -21.11
N LEU A 170 -8.73 -14.45 -19.78
CA LEU A 170 -7.61 -15.00 -19.01
C LEU A 170 -7.88 -16.42 -18.49
N ASN A 171 -6.87 -17.27 -18.48
CA ASN A 171 -6.90 -18.55 -17.77
C ASN A 171 -6.60 -18.36 -16.27
N ALA A 172 -6.71 -19.43 -15.48
CA ALA A 172 -6.53 -19.35 -14.02
C ALA A 172 -5.13 -18.87 -13.60
N GLN A 173 -4.08 -19.29 -14.32
CA GLN A 173 -2.71 -18.84 -14.04
C GLN A 173 -2.54 -17.36 -14.38
N GLU A 174 -3.04 -16.92 -15.53
CA GLU A 174 -2.97 -15.52 -15.95
C GLU A 174 -3.72 -14.58 -14.98
N ARG A 175 -4.84 -15.04 -14.39
CA ARG A 175 -5.55 -14.29 -13.34
C ARG A 175 -4.74 -14.15 -12.06
N ALA A 176 -4.10 -15.24 -11.62
CA ALA A 176 -3.22 -15.21 -10.45
C ALA A 176 -2.02 -14.28 -10.69
N ASP A 177 -1.39 -14.40 -11.85
CA ASP A 177 -0.28 -13.54 -12.25
C ASP A 177 -0.71 -12.07 -12.36
N ALA A 178 -1.88 -11.78 -12.94
CA ALA A 178 -2.39 -10.42 -13.05
C ALA A 178 -2.62 -9.81 -11.65
N THR A 179 -3.20 -10.58 -10.73
CA THR A 179 -3.43 -10.15 -9.34
C THR A 179 -2.10 -9.83 -8.65
N ARG A 180 -1.10 -10.71 -8.81
CA ARG A 180 0.26 -10.50 -8.31
C ARG A 180 0.90 -9.24 -8.88
N VAL A 181 0.82 -9.03 -10.20
CA VAL A 181 1.39 -7.85 -10.87
C VAL A 181 0.72 -6.56 -10.42
N TRP A 182 -0.60 -6.56 -10.22
CA TRP A 182 -1.30 -5.41 -9.67
C TRP A 182 -0.91 -5.10 -8.23
N ARG A 183 -0.69 -6.12 -7.39
CA ARG A 183 -0.15 -5.94 -6.04
C ARG A 183 1.27 -5.35 -6.08
N GLN A 184 2.12 -5.82 -6.99
CA GLN A 184 3.47 -5.26 -7.20
C GLN A 184 3.42 -3.80 -7.67
N LEU A 185 2.53 -3.47 -8.62
CA LEU A 185 2.35 -2.11 -9.09
C LEU A 185 1.83 -1.18 -7.97
N ALA A 186 0.88 -1.64 -7.15
CA ALA A 186 0.41 -0.89 -5.99
C ALA A 186 1.55 -0.63 -4.99
N HIS A 187 2.38 -1.64 -4.73
CA HIS A 187 3.53 -1.50 -3.84
C HIS A 187 4.60 -0.55 -4.40
N TYR A 188 4.85 -0.62 -5.70
CA TYR A 188 5.71 0.34 -6.40
C TYR A 188 5.21 1.78 -6.23
N ILE A 189 3.91 2.01 -6.45
CA ILE A 189 3.26 3.32 -6.28
C ILE A 189 3.50 3.86 -4.87
N ILE A 190 3.21 3.05 -3.85
CA ILE A 190 3.30 3.43 -2.44
C ILE A 190 4.74 3.76 -2.06
N VAL A 191 5.72 2.94 -2.44
CA VAL A 191 7.13 3.16 -2.08
C VAL A 191 7.67 4.46 -2.66
N HIS A 192 7.37 4.76 -3.93
CA HIS A 192 7.82 6.02 -4.53
C HIS A 192 7.10 7.24 -3.95
N MET A 193 5.82 7.12 -3.56
CA MET A 193 5.12 8.15 -2.80
C MET A 193 5.72 8.36 -1.39
N LYS A 194 6.07 7.28 -0.68
CA LYS A 194 6.77 7.35 0.61
C LYS A 194 8.12 8.05 0.49
N TYR A 195 8.89 7.78 -0.56
CA TYR A 195 10.16 8.47 -0.80
C TYR A 195 9.98 9.98 -0.95
N GLY A 196 8.99 10.42 -1.74
CA GLY A 196 8.65 11.84 -1.87
C GLY A 196 8.27 12.48 -0.54
N TYR A 197 7.39 11.81 0.21
CA TYR A 197 6.94 12.29 1.52
C TYR A 197 8.12 12.48 2.48
N LEU A 198 8.95 11.44 2.67
CA LEU A 198 10.06 11.46 3.62
C LEU A 198 11.13 12.47 3.23
N ALA A 199 11.46 12.59 1.94
CA ALA A 199 12.39 13.58 1.45
C ALA A 199 11.91 15.01 1.78
N LYS A 200 10.63 15.29 1.55
CA LYS A 200 10.04 16.60 1.81
C LYS A 200 9.91 16.90 3.31
N GLU A 201 9.59 15.91 4.13
CA GLU A 201 9.57 16.05 5.59
C GLU A 201 10.96 16.38 6.15
N ILE A 202 12.00 15.67 5.70
CA ILE A 202 13.39 15.96 6.08
C ILE A 202 13.79 17.39 5.67
N GLN A 203 13.38 17.83 4.48
CA GLN A 203 13.62 19.20 4.03
C GLN A 203 12.97 20.22 4.96
N ASN A 204 11.67 20.06 5.25
CA ASN A 204 10.92 20.97 6.12
C ASN A 204 11.52 21.03 7.54
N ASN A 205 11.98 19.90 8.07
CA ASN A 205 12.64 19.85 9.38
C ASN A 205 13.98 20.61 9.38
N LYS A 206 14.78 20.49 8.31
CA LYS A 206 16.04 21.24 8.17
C LYS A 206 15.79 22.75 8.02
N GLU A 207 14.77 23.14 7.28
CA GLU A 207 14.38 24.55 7.12
C GLU A 207 13.81 25.13 8.41
N GLY A 208 12.97 24.38 9.12
CA GLY A 208 12.42 24.74 10.43
C GLY A 208 13.50 24.93 11.50
N VAL A 209 14.54 24.08 11.50
CA VAL A 209 15.71 24.27 12.38
C VAL A 209 16.50 25.54 12.02
N LYS A 210 16.61 25.88 10.72
CA LYS A 210 17.25 27.13 10.30
C LYS A 210 16.42 28.37 10.64
N THR A 211 15.09 28.30 10.49
CA THR A 211 14.18 29.43 10.82
C THR A 211 13.99 29.61 12.32
N SER A 212 13.99 28.54 13.13
CA SER A 212 13.96 28.65 14.60
C SER A 212 15.21 29.32 15.17
N VAL A 213 16.32 29.30 14.43
CA VAL A 213 17.55 30.03 14.78
C VAL A 213 17.50 31.49 14.28
N SER A 214 16.62 31.83 13.33
CA SER A 214 16.59 33.17 12.71
C SER A 214 15.34 34.02 13.01
N GLU A 215 14.20 33.48 13.43
CA GLU A 215 12.95 34.23 13.49
C GLU A 215 12.09 33.94 14.73
N THR A 216 12.39 34.64 15.81
CA THR A 216 11.37 35.24 16.66
C THR A 216 10.70 36.40 15.88
N SER A 217 9.72 36.14 15.01
CA SER A 217 8.71 37.15 14.61
C SER A 217 7.70 36.62 13.57
N SER A 218 6.43 36.66 13.97
CA SER A 218 5.23 36.92 13.16
C SER A 218 4.68 35.82 12.24
N ILE A 219 3.58 35.24 12.70
CA ILE A 219 2.67 34.30 12.02
C ILE A 219 1.72 35.07 11.09
N LYS A 220 1.51 34.60 9.84
CA LYS A 220 0.23 34.74 9.13
C LYS A 220 -0.14 33.49 8.34
N HIS A 221 -1.45 33.24 8.35
CA HIS A 221 -2.17 32.02 7.99
C HIS A 221 -2.74 32.12 6.57
N SER A 222 -2.73 31.04 5.78
CA SER A 222 -3.66 30.83 4.65
C SER A 222 -3.71 29.35 4.26
N GLN A 223 -4.91 28.77 4.28
CA GLN A 223 -5.19 27.38 3.90
C GLN A 223 -5.88 27.33 2.53
N SER A 224 -5.44 26.40 1.67
CA SER A 224 -6.12 25.98 0.45
C SER A 224 -6.21 24.44 0.44
N ASP A 225 -7.43 23.93 0.38
CA ASP A 225 -7.80 22.53 0.62
C ASP A 225 -8.01 21.72 -0.67
N ALA A 226 -7.10 20.79 -0.96
CA ALA A 226 -7.38 19.60 -1.74
C ALA A 226 -6.33 18.51 -1.47
N ILE A 227 -6.76 17.41 -0.83
CA ILE A 227 -5.98 16.17 -0.67
C ILE A 227 -5.84 15.58 -2.07
N LEU A 228 -4.64 15.69 -2.60
CA LEU A 228 -4.07 14.70 -3.51
C LEU A 228 -3.37 13.74 -2.59
#